data_AF-A0A9E3K9Z1-F1
#
_entry.id   AF-A0A9E3K9Z1-F1
#
_cell.length_a   1.000
_cell.length_b   1.000
_cell.length_c   1.000
_cell.angle_alpha   90.00
_cell.angle_beta   90.00
_cell.angle_gamma   90.00
#
_symmetry.space_group_name_H-M   'P 1'
#
loop_
_entity.id
_entity.type
_entity.pdbx_description
1 polymer ?
#
loop_
_entity_poly.entity_id
_entity_poly.type
_entity_poly.pdbx_seq_one_letter_code
_entity_poly.pdbx_strand_id
1 'polypeptide(L)' 'MKLMTGNANRVLAKAIADYLEIQLTDASVRRFADEEVFVEIHENVRGEDVFVVQSTGYPANDNLM' A
#
# COMPACT_ATOMS: atom_id res chain seq x y z
N MET A 1 1.18 -15.13 1.09
CA MET A 1 0.78 -14.06 0.16
C MET A 1 0.36 -12.84 0.97
N LYS A 2 0.88 -11.66 0.63
CA LYS A 2 0.63 -10.40 1.31
C LYS A 2 0.10 -9.36 0.33
N LEU A 3 -0.90 -8.60 0.75
CA LEU A 3 -1.48 -7.52 -0.06
C LEU A 3 -1.15 -6.18 0.58
N MET A 4 -0.46 -5.33 -0.15
CA MET A 4 -0.02 -4.02 0.27
C MET A 4 -0.70 -2.95 -0.58
N THR A 5 -0.80 -1.73 -0.06
CA THR A 5 -1.34 -0.60 -0.82
C THR A 5 -0.67 0.69 -0.38
N GLY A 6 -0.52 1.61 -1.32
CA GLY A 6 -0.13 2.98 -1.04
C GLY A 6 -1.34 3.82 -0.62
N ASN A 7 -1.27 5.12 -0.89
CA ASN A 7 -2.33 6.07 -0.54
C ASN A 7 -3.34 6.32 -1.67
N ALA A 8 -3.15 5.77 -2.88
CA ALA A 8 -4.00 6.12 -4.02
C ALA A 8 -5.44 5.62 -3.86
N ASN A 9 -5.62 4.36 -3.44
CA ASN A 9 -6.97 3.79 -3.29
C ASN A 9 -7.02 2.64 -2.27
N ARG A 10 -6.95 3.02 -0.99
CA ARG A 10 -7.02 2.07 0.13
C ARG A 10 -8.37 1.34 0.24
N VAL A 11 -9.45 1.98 -0.21
CA VAL A 11 -10.80 1.37 -0.21
C VAL A 11 -10.84 0.18 -1.17
N LEU A 12 -10.30 0.34 -2.38
CA LEU A 12 -10.21 -0.75 -3.35
C LEU A 12 -9.31 -1.89 -2.84
N ALA A 13 -8.13 -1.54 -2.31
CA ALA A 13 -7.21 -2.55 -1.77
C ALA A 13 -7.86 -3.35 -0.64
N LYS A 14 -8.62 -2.69 0.24
CA LYS A 14 -9.39 -3.37 1.29
C LYS A 14 -10.48 -4.28 0.70
N ALA A 15 -11.24 -3.81 -0.29
CA ALA A 15 -12.26 -4.64 -0.94
C ALA A 15 -11.66 -5.90 -1.61
N ILE A 16 -10.48 -5.79 -2.21
CA ILE A 16 -9.73 -6.93 -2.76
C ILE A 16 -9.28 -7.87 -1.64
N ALA A 17 -8.74 -7.34 -0.54
CA ALA A 17 -8.34 -8.12 0.63
C ALA A 17 -9.53 -8.91 1.21
N ASP A 18 -10.65 -8.22 1.41
CA ASP A 18 -11.89 -8.79 1.93
C ASP A 18 -12.44 -9.89 1.00
N TYR A 19 -12.41 -9.67 -0.32
CA TYR A 19 -12.82 -10.67 -1.31
C TYR A 19 -11.93 -11.92 -1.34
N LEU A 20 -10.62 -11.74 -1.12
CA LEU A 20 -9.64 -12.83 -1.06
C LEU A 20 -9.56 -13.48 0.33
N GLU A 21 -10.35 -13.02 1.30
CA GLU A 21 -10.34 -13.45 2.70
C GLU A 21 -8.95 -13.31 3.37
N ILE A 22 -8.19 -12.29 2.99
CA ILE A 22 -6.88 -11.96 3.57
C ILE A 22 -6.92 -10.59 4.24
N GLN A 23 -6.00 -10.36 5.17
CA GLN A 23 -5.80 -9.04 5.75
C GLN A 23 -4.87 -8.20 4.88
N LEU A 24 -5.19 -6.91 4.75
CA LEU A 24 -4.28 -5.93 4.17
C LEU A 24 -3.07 -5.80 5.10
N THR A 25 -1.86 -5.90 4.57
CA THR A 25 -0.62 -5.80 5.35
C THR A 25 -0.57 -4.48 6.12
N ASP A 26 -0.20 -4.54 7.39
CA ASP A 26 0.05 -3.36 8.20
C ASP A 26 1.30 -2.64 7.71
N ALA A 27 1.06 -1.50 7.05
CA ALA A 27 2.08 -0.59 6.57
C ALA A 27 1.59 0.85 6.77
N SER A 28 2.50 1.72 7.17
CA SER A 28 2.27 3.16 7.22
C SER A 28 2.88 3.83 5.98
N VAL A 29 2.05 4.61 5.30
CA VAL A 29 2.47 5.43 4.14
C VAL A 29 2.08 6.87 4.46
N ARG A 30 3.08 7.71 4.76
CA ARG A 30 2.88 9.11 5.18
C ARG A 30 3.76 10.04 4.37
N ARG A 31 3.46 11.33 4.44
CA ARG A 31 4.33 12.39 3.91
C ARG A 31 4.96 13.17 5.06
N PHE A 32 6.23 13.53 4.88
CA PHE A 32 6.88 14.50 5.75
C PHE A 32 6.51 15.94 5.36
N ALA A 33 6.94 16.90 6.18
CA ALA A 33 6.60 18.31 5.98
C ALA A 33 7.25 18.92 4.71
N ASP A 34 8.27 18.27 4.18
CA ASP A 34 8.97 18.58 2.92
C ASP A 34 8.41 17.81 1.71
N GLU A 35 7.24 17.17 1.86
CA GLU A 35 6.54 16.39 0.85
C GLU A 35 7.19 15.06 0.46
N GLU A 36 8.28 14.65 1.12
CA GLU A 36 8.86 13.33 0.88
C GLU A 36 7.93 12.20 1.36
N VAL A 37 7.86 11.14 0.54
CA VAL A 37 7.06 9.94 0.84
C VAL A 37 7.84 9.01 1.75
N PHE A 38 7.21 8.59 2.85
CA PHE A 38 7.77 7.62 3.79
C PHE A 38 6.88 6.39 3.88
N VAL A 39 7.50 5.22 3.72
CA VAL A 39 6.84 3.92 3.80
C VAL A 39 7.53 3.08 4.88
N GLU A 40 6.75 2.54 5.81
CA GLU A 40 7.22 1.60 6.82
C GLU A 40 6.26 0.39 6.88
N ILE A 41 6.83 -0.81 6.83
CA ILE A 41 6.08 -2.07 6.87
C ILE A 41 6.21 -2.63 8.29
N HIS A 42 5.10 -2.82 8.99
CA HIS A 42 5.08 -3.28 10.39
C HIS A 42 5.05 -4.81 10.53
N GLU A 43 5.14 -5.54 9.41
CA GLU A 43 5.09 -7.00 9.36
C GLU A 43 6.29 -7.59 8.61
N ASN A 44 6.65 -8.83 8.94
CA ASN A 44 7.66 -9.56 8.18
C ASN A 44 7.09 -10.04 6.84
N VAL A 45 7.72 -9.60 5.75
CA VAL A 45 7.35 -9.94 4.36
C VAL A 45 8.41 -10.78 3.64
N ARG A 46 9.47 -11.22 4.34
CA ARG A 46 10.58 -11.95 3.73
C ARG A 46 10.14 -13.35 3.28
N GLY A 47 10.33 -13.64 2.00
CA GLY A 47 9.98 -14.95 1.41
C GLY A 47 8.48 -15.12 1.12
N GLU A 48 7.68 -14.07 1.34
CA GLU A 48 6.28 -14.02 0.96
C GLU A 48 6.12 -13.53 -0.48
N ASP A 49 5.04 -13.98 -1.13
CA ASP A 49 4.57 -13.38 -2.39
C ASP A 49 3.79 -12.11 -2.07
N VAL A 50 4.26 -10.96 -2.57
CA VAL A 50 3.77 -9.62 -2.19
C VAL A 50 3.19 -8.90 -3.39
N PHE A 51 1.93 -8.50 -3.27
CA PHE A 51 1.19 -7.74 -4.28
C PHE A 51 0.96 -6.31 -3.79
N VAL A 52 1.30 -5.32 -4.61
CA VAL A 52 1.10 -3.90 -4.31
C VAL A 52 -0.05 -3.36 -5.15
N VAL A 53 -1.13 -2.93 -4.50
CA VAL A 53 -2.28 -2.28 -5.13
C VAL A 53 -2.09 -0.78 -5.04
N GLN A 54 -1.70 -0.15 -6.15
CA GLN A 54 -1.49 1.29 -6.22
C GLN A 54 -1.91 1.80 -7.60
N SER A 55 -2.87 2.73 -7.62
CA SER A 55 -3.26 3.44 -8.84
C SER A 55 -2.35 4.63 -9.05
N THR A 56 -1.77 4.79 -10.23
CA THR A 56 -0.92 5.95 -10.59
C THR A 56 -1.73 7.15 -11.08
N GLY A 57 -2.98 7.28 -10.60
CA GLY A 57 -3.86 8.42 -10.88
C GLY A 57 -3.45 9.67 -10.09
N TYR A 58 -4.16 10.78 -10.29
CA TYR A 58 -3.83 12.05 -9.62
C TYR A 58 -3.80 11.92 -8.08
N PRO A 59 -2.76 12.41 -7.38
CA PRO A 59 -1.51 12.98 -7.89
C PRO A 59 -0.55 11.89 -8.39
N ALA A 60 -0.33 11.84 -9.71
CA ALA A 60 0.29 10.70 -10.37
C ALA A 60 1.73 10.43 -9.91
N ASN A 61 2.52 11.48 -9.75
CA ASN A 61 3.93 11.36 -9.36
C ASN A 61 4.06 10.82 -7.94
N ASP A 62 3.24 11.34 -7.02
CA ASP A 62 3.30 10.93 -5.62
C ASP A 62 2.70 9.53 -5.37
N ASN A 63 1.83 9.06 -6.27
CA ASN A 63 1.31 7.70 -6.23
C ASN A 63 2.24 6.71 -6.93
N LEU A 64 3.09 7.19 -7.83
CA LEU A 64 4.12 6.40 -8.51
C LEU A 64 5.35 6.20 -7.62
N MET A 65 5.73 7.23 -6.85
CA MET A 65 6.72 7.17 -5.77
C MET A 65 6.18 6.41 -4.55
#